data_AF-A0A7J3VFF5-F1
#
_entry.id   AF-A0A7J3VFF5-F1
#
_cell.length_a   1.000
_cell.length_b   1.000
_cell.length_c   1.000
_cell.angle_alpha   90.00
_cell.angle_beta   90.00
_cell.angle_gamma   90.00
#
_symmetry.space_group_name_H-M   'P 1'
#
loop_
_entity.id
_entity.type
_entity.pdbx_description
1 polymer ?
#
loop_
_entity_poly.entity_id
_entity_poly.type
_entity_poly.pdbx_seq_one_letter_code
_entity_poly.pdbx_strand_id
1 'polypeptide(L)'
;MSNTVALDKSINKNKNRSVKRSNVIDANFAKYVEVFRKLLLLNEKNDLATTLKNIQELMSFSEKIFSSSAVSEAFLYFCLHGAATAWVLQCELNMPEATVYRALKRLRAMKVVVPALKVSKVKRSKGGPRPTVWAIETSSPDEIAKALKLHYKMLSPKYRVAEEVAQTILDEFQDSGKPLEIQYRDIMGKAKELKIPFKGPDIADLAAQYLHERGIKVWR
;
A
#
# COMPACT_ATOMS: atom_id res chain seq x y z
N MET A 1 61.42 -12.32 26.68
CA MET A 1 61.69 -12.45 25.24
C MET A 1 60.51 -11.80 24.52
N SER A 2 60.53 -10.48 24.36
CA SER A 2 61.07 -9.75 23.19
C SER A 2 60.18 -9.90 21.96
N ASN A 3 59.26 -8.94 21.74
CA ASN A 3 59.32 -8.00 20.61
C ASN A 3 58.10 -7.07 20.59
N THR A 4 58.35 -5.84 21.02
CA THR A 4 57.66 -4.62 20.59
C THR A 4 58.21 -4.16 19.23
N VAL A 5 57.54 -3.18 18.60
CA VAL A 5 57.93 -2.38 17.41
C VAL A 5 57.49 -3.04 16.08
N ALA A 6 56.79 -2.39 15.13
CA ALA A 6 56.85 -1.00 14.70
C ALA A 6 55.48 -0.40 14.28
N LEU A 7 55.29 0.87 14.64
CA LEU A 7 54.39 1.81 13.95
C LEU A 7 54.90 2.04 12.53
N ASP A 8 54.05 1.86 11.52
CA ASP A 8 54.33 2.38 10.19
C ASP A 8 53.48 3.61 9.90
N LYS A 9 54.15 4.76 9.89
CA LYS A 9 53.63 6.06 9.50
C LYS A 9 53.72 6.17 7.98
N SER A 10 52.64 5.89 7.26
CA SER A 10 52.48 6.39 5.90
C SER A 10 51.42 7.49 5.87
N ILE A 11 51.92 8.71 6.06
CA ILE A 11 51.26 9.96 5.73
C ILE A 11 50.97 9.93 4.23
N ASN A 12 49.71 9.70 3.84
CA ASN A 12 49.29 9.96 2.47
C ASN A 12 48.35 11.16 2.45
N LYS A 13 48.94 12.30 2.07
CA LYS A 13 48.28 13.57 1.82
C LYS A 13 47.33 13.41 0.63
N ASN A 14 46.03 13.42 0.88
CA ASN A 14 45.05 13.78 -0.14
C ASN A 14 44.01 14.74 0.46
N LYS A 15 44.49 15.95 0.79
CA LYS A 15 43.66 17.15 0.83
C LYS A 15 43.35 17.53 -0.62
N ASN A 16 42.17 17.14 -1.11
CA ASN A 16 41.34 17.86 -2.08
C ASN A 16 40.29 16.91 -2.67
N ARG A 17 39.19 16.73 -1.93
CA ARG A 17 37.90 16.34 -2.52
C ARG A 17 36.76 16.98 -1.73
N SER A 18 36.81 18.30 -1.67
CA SER A 18 35.61 19.09 -1.39
C SER A 18 34.73 19.12 -2.64
N VAL A 19 33.41 19.05 -2.43
CA VAL A 19 32.33 19.37 -3.39
C VAL A 19 32.10 18.25 -4.43
N LYS A 20 30.99 17.49 -4.42
CA LYS A 20 29.58 17.89 -4.44
C LYS A 20 28.73 16.69 -3.95
N ARG A 21 28.18 16.76 -2.73
CA ARG A 21 27.15 15.82 -2.23
C ARG A 21 26.10 16.61 -1.46
N SER A 22 25.37 17.44 -2.17
CA SER A 22 24.10 18.01 -1.72
C SER A 22 23.49 18.64 -2.96
N ASN A 23 22.35 18.13 -3.40
CA ASN A 23 21.43 18.77 -4.35
C ASN A 23 20.20 17.88 -4.62
N VAL A 24 20.19 16.62 -4.19
CA VAL A 24 19.00 15.74 -4.32
C VAL A 24 18.11 15.75 -3.06
N ILE A 25 18.67 16.03 -1.87
CA ILE A 25 17.94 15.96 -0.60
C ILE A 25 17.12 17.25 -0.33
N ASP A 26 17.53 18.40 -0.87
CA ASP A 26 16.83 19.69 -0.66
C ASP A 26 15.61 19.90 -1.56
N ALA A 27 15.33 18.97 -2.48
CA ALA A 27 14.42 19.20 -3.61
C ALA A 27 12.91 19.08 -3.32
N ASN A 28 12.44 18.96 -2.07
CA ASN A 28 10.98 18.89 -1.82
C ASN A 28 10.48 19.48 -0.49
N PHE A 29 11.34 20.09 0.35
CA PHE A 29 10.88 20.68 1.61
C PHE A 29 9.94 21.88 1.42
N ALA A 30 10.10 22.64 0.33
CA ALA A 30 9.22 23.76 0.01
C ALA A 30 7.74 23.35 -0.08
N LYS A 31 7.44 22.17 -0.65
CA LYS A 31 6.07 21.64 -0.73
C LYS A 31 5.50 21.33 0.65
N TYR A 32 6.30 20.75 1.54
CA TYR A 32 5.87 20.49 2.92
C TYR A 32 5.66 21.80 3.70
N VAL A 33 6.54 22.78 3.53
CA VAL A 33 6.39 24.13 4.11
C VAL A 33 5.10 24.80 3.61
N GLU A 34 4.75 24.66 2.33
CA GLU A 34 3.48 25.14 1.80
C GLU A 34 2.27 24.43 2.43
N VAL A 35 2.34 23.12 2.65
CA VAL A 35 1.28 22.38 3.36
C VAL A 35 1.12 22.90 4.79
N PHE A 36 2.22 23.12 5.52
CA PHE A 36 2.16 23.71 6.86
C PHE A 36 1.59 25.13 6.85
N ARG A 37 1.94 25.95 5.85
CA ARG A 37 1.33 27.28 5.66
C ARG A 37 -0.17 27.18 5.39
N LYS A 38 -0.62 26.26 4.52
CA LYS A 38 -2.04 26.01 4.27
C LYS A 38 -2.77 25.54 5.52
N LEU A 39 -2.16 24.70 6.34
CA LEU A 39 -2.72 24.26 7.63
C LEU A 39 -2.88 25.42 8.63
N LEU A 40 -1.91 26.33 8.69
CA LEU A 40 -2.00 27.56 9.49
C LEU A 40 -3.11 28.50 8.99
N LEU A 41 -3.31 28.58 7.67
CA LEU A 41 -4.30 29.46 7.03
C LEU A 41 -5.72 28.88 6.99
N LEU A 42 -5.90 27.57 7.09
CA LEU A 42 -7.23 26.93 7.18
C LEU A 42 -8.06 27.42 8.39
N ASN A 43 -7.42 28.10 9.34
CA ASN A 43 -8.02 28.66 10.56
C ASN A 43 -8.02 30.21 10.58
N GLU A 44 -8.13 30.88 9.44
CA GLU A 44 -8.14 32.36 9.32
C GLU A 44 -9.14 33.10 10.26
N LYS A 45 -10.17 32.42 10.79
CA LYS A 45 -11.16 32.99 11.73
C LYS A 45 -10.84 32.76 13.22
N ASN A 46 -9.82 31.98 13.52
CA ASN A 46 -9.48 31.50 14.86
C ASN A 46 -8.21 32.20 15.40
N ASP A 47 -8.20 32.51 16.70
CA ASP A 47 -7.09 33.18 17.38
C ASP A 47 -5.76 32.41 17.19
N LEU A 48 -4.63 33.12 17.07
CA LEU A 48 -3.29 32.54 16.86
C LEU A 48 -2.99 31.41 17.86
N ALA A 49 -3.40 31.61 19.12
CA ALA A 49 -3.25 30.63 20.19
C ALA A 49 -3.99 29.32 19.91
N THR A 50 -5.20 29.39 19.37
CA THR A 50 -6.00 28.21 19.00
C THR A 50 -5.41 27.48 17.79
N THR A 51 -4.89 28.21 16.81
CA THR A 51 -4.21 27.65 15.64
C THR A 51 -2.93 26.90 16.03
N LEU A 52 -2.12 27.48 16.92
CA LEU A 52 -0.92 26.81 17.45
C LEU A 52 -1.28 25.54 18.24
N LYS A 53 -2.32 25.59 19.06
CA LYS A 53 -2.80 24.41 19.80
C LYS A 53 -3.24 23.29 18.86
N ASN A 54 -4.02 23.60 17.82
CA ASN A 54 -4.47 22.62 16.83
C ASN A 54 -3.29 21.96 16.10
N ILE A 55 -2.23 22.73 15.80
CA ILE A 55 -1.02 22.20 15.17
C ILE A 55 -0.25 21.31 16.13
N GLN A 56 -0.11 21.71 17.40
CA GLN A 56 0.53 20.86 18.41
C GLN A 56 -0.23 19.54 18.58
N GLU A 57 -1.57 19.59 18.60
CA GLU A 57 -2.41 18.39 18.64
C GLU A 57 -2.19 17.51 17.40
N LEU A 58 -2.17 18.09 16.20
CA LEU A 58 -1.89 17.39 14.95
C LEU A 58 -0.49 16.74 14.95
N MET A 59 0.53 17.45 15.40
CA MET A 59 1.89 16.94 15.51
C MET A 59 1.98 15.80 16.52
N SER A 60 1.33 15.94 17.67
CA SER A 60 1.27 14.87 18.68
C SER A 60 0.52 13.63 18.18
N PHE A 61 -0.52 13.83 17.37
CA PHE A 61 -1.27 12.76 16.73
C PHE A 61 -0.41 12.04 15.69
N SER A 62 0.31 12.81 14.87
CA SER A 62 1.25 12.29 13.88
C SER A 62 2.32 11.46 14.56
N GLU A 63 2.95 11.96 15.61
CA GLU A 63 3.97 11.25 16.39
C GLU A 63 3.43 9.93 16.96
N LYS A 64 2.19 9.91 17.48
CA LYS A 64 1.55 8.68 17.98
C LYS A 64 1.32 7.62 16.90
N ILE A 65 0.97 8.04 15.67
CA ILE A 65 0.79 7.13 14.52
C ILE A 65 2.14 6.62 14.02
N PHE A 66 3.08 7.53 13.78
CA PHE A 66 4.39 7.22 13.19
C PHE A 66 5.39 6.64 14.20
N SER A 67 5.04 6.54 15.49
CA SER A 67 5.84 5.81 16.48
C SER A 67 6.00 4.31 16.21
N SER A 68 5.16 3.71 15.34
CA SER A 68 5.25 2.30 14.98
C SER A 68 5.03 2.11 13.48
N SER A 69 5.99 1.48 12.80
CA SER A 69 5.95 1.24 11.34
C SER A 69 4.62 0.60 10.90
N ALA A 70 4.19 -0.44 11.60
CA ALA A 70 2.96 -1.15 11.26
C ALA A 70 1.69 -0.28 11.40
N VAL A 71 1.66 0.62 12.39
CA VAL A 71 0.53 1.54 12.60
C VAL A 71 0.54 2.62 11.52
N SER A 72 1.71 3.16 11.18
CA SER A 72 1.84 4.15 10.13
C SER A 72 1.53 3.60 8.75
N GLU A 73 2.00 2.40 8.41
CA GLU A 73 1.72 1.78 7.11
C GLU A 73 0.23 1.47 6.97
N ALA A 74 -0.40 0.92 8.01
CA ALA A 74 -1.84 0.72 8.01
C ALA A 74 -2.61 2.05 7.90
N PHE A 75 -2.19 3.08 8.62
CA PHE A 75 -2.78 4.42 8.53
C PHE A 75 -2.67 5.00 7.12
N LEU A 76 -1.49 4.97 6.52
CA LEU A 76 -1.26 5.47 5.17
C LEU A 76 -2.09 4.69 4.14
N TYR A 77 -2.23 3.38 4.30
CA TYR A 77 -3.12 2.57 3.47
C TYR A 77 -4.57 3.07 3.57
N PHE A 78 -5.08 3.34 4.77
CA PHE A 78 -6.41 3.91 4.95
C PHE A 78 -6.54 5.30 4.32
N CYS A 79 -5.52 6.15 4.40
CA CYS A 79 -5.55 7.47 3.75
C CYS A 79 -5.61 7.38 2.21
N LEU A 80 -5.04 6.34 1.61
CA LEU A 80 -5.04 6.13 0.16
C LEU A 80 -6.32 5.46 -0.35
N HIS A 81 -6.87 4.51 0.40
CA HIS A 81 -7.96 3.66 -0.06
C HIS A 81 -9.30 3.93 0.65
N GLY A 82 -9.29 4.68 1.75
CA GLY A 82 -10.44 4.97 2.62
C GLY A 82 -10.83 3.81 3.54
N ALA A 83 -10.97 2.61 2.98
CA ALA A 83 -11.45 1.44 3.71
C ALA A 83 -10.63 0.17 3.41
N ALA A 84 -10.58 -0.75 4.37
CA ALA A 84 -9.85 -2.01 4.25
C ALA A 84 -10.40 -3.07 5.21
N THR A 85 -10.17 -4.35 4.88
CA THR A 85 -10.34 -5.46 5.84
C THR A 85 -8.98 -5.85 6.41
N ALA A 86 -8.97 -6.53 7.56
CA ALA A 86 -7.73 -7.04 8.14
C ALA A 86 -6.98 -7.98 7.18
N TRP A 87 -7.70 -8.80 6.42
CA TRP A 87 -7.12 -9.67 5.39
C TRP A 87 -6.45 -8.87 4.26
N VAL A 88 -7.09 -7.81 3.78
CA VAL A 88 -6.52 -6.95 2.73
C VAL A 88 -5.22 -6.30 3.22
N LEU A 89 -5.21 -5.77 4.44
CA LEU A 89 -3.99 -5.19 5.03
C LEU A 89 -2.87 -6.24 5.19
N GLN A 90 -3.23 -7.48 5.54
CA GLN A 90 -2.27 -8.57 5.66
C GLN A 90 -1.58 -8.86 4.32
N CYS A 91 -2.36 -8.94 3.24
CA CYS A 91 -1.85 -9.25 1.91
C CYS A 91 -1.07 -8.08 1.29
N GLU A 92 -1.63 -6.88 1.32
CA GLU A 92 -1.04 -5.70 0.65
C GLU A 92 0.21 -5.18 1.38
N LEU A 93 0.19 -5.20 2.72
CA LEU A 93 1.31 -4.69 3.51
C LEU A 93 2.29 -5.79 3.96
N ASN A 94 2.04 -7.04 3.56
CA ASN A 94 2.84 -8.20 3.97
C ASN A 94 3.07 -8.29 5.49
N MET A 95 2.04 -7.95 6.27
CA MET A 95 2.11 -7.94 7.73
C MET A 95 1.56 -9.24 8.33
N PRO A 96 2.09 -9.73 9.46
CA PRO A 96 1.46 -10.83 10.20
C PRO A 96 0.06 -10.44 10.71
N GLU A 97 -0.88 -11.38 10.71
CA GLU A 97 -2.28 -11.15 11.14
C GLU A 97 -2.36 -10.48 12.53
N ALA A 98 -1.60 -10.98 13.50
CA ALA A 98 -1.56 -10.42 14.84
C ALA A 98 -1.10 -8.95 14.86
N THR A 99 -0.16 -8.57 13.99
CA THR A 99 0.34 -7.20 13.84
C THR A 99 -0.74 -6.31 13.26
N VAL A 100 -1.47 -6.77 12.24
CA VAL A 100 -2.59 -6.03 11.64
C VAL A 100 -3.67 -5.74 12.68
N TYR A 101 -4.09 -6.74 13.46
CA TYR A 101 -5.12 -6.50 14.49
C TYR A 101 -4.64 -5.57 15.61
N ARG A 102 -3.35 -5.62 15.98
CA ARG A 102 -2.77 -4.66 16.94
C ARG A 102 -2.77 -3.24 16.38
N ALA A 103 -2.39 -3.07 15.11
CA ALA A 103 -2.41 -1.79 14.42
C ALA A 103 -3.84 -1.23 14.34
N LEU A 104 -4.81 -2.05 13.90
CA LEU A 104 -6.23 -1.67 13.87
C LEU A 104 -6.77 -1.31 15.24
N LYS A 105 -6.44 -2.06 16.29
CA LYS A 105 -6.85 -1.75 17.68
C LYS A 105 -6.33 -0.38 18.10
N ARG A 106 -5.08 -0.04 17.75
CA ARG A 106 -4.46 1.25 18.07
C ARG A 106 -5.08 2.39 17.26
N LEU A 107 -5.27 2.22 15.96
CA LEU A 107 -5.95 3.20 15.11
C LEU A 107 -7.39 3.47 15.57
N ARG A 108 -8.11 2.41 15.99
CA ARG A 108 -9.44 2.53 16.59
C ARG A 108 -9.43 3.29 17.90
N ALA A 109 -8.46 3.05 18.77
CA ALA A 109 -8.32 3.76 20.04
C ALA A 109 -8.08 5.27 19.83
N MET A 110 -7.40 5.63 18.74
CA MET A 110 -7.20 7.02 18.29
C MET A 110 -8.38 7.58 17.49
N LYS A 111 -9.48 6.82 17.35
CA LYS A 111 -10.68 7.17 16.56
C LYS A 111 -10.41 7.47 15.07
N VAL A 112 -9.31 6.98 14.54
CA VAL A 112 -8.96 7.16 13.12
C VAL A 112 -9.80 6.25 12.23
N VAL A 113 -10.03 5.02 12.70
CA VAL A 113 -10.80 4.02 11.96
C VAL A 113 -11.99 3.54 12.76
N VAL A 114 -13.10 3.37 12.05
CA VAL A 114 -14.37 2.88 12.57
C VAL A 114 -14.79 1.59 11.84
N PRO A 115 -15.49 0.67 12.51
CA PRO A 115 -16.04 -0.50 11.84
C PRO A 115 -17.23 -0.08 10.96
N ALA A 116 -17.09 -0.19 9.64
CA ALA A 116 -18.10 0.25 8.68
C ALA A 116 -19.11 -0.86 8.34
N LEU A 117 -18.61 -2.05 7.99
CA LEU A 117 -19.46 -3.14 7.50
C LEU A 117 -18.94 -4.51 7.98
N LYS A 118 -19.83 -5.40 8.38
CA LYS A 118 -19.47 -6.82 8.58
C LYS A 118 -19.65 -7.58 7.27
N VAL A 119 -18.60 -8.23 6.81
CA VAL A 119 -18.61 -9.05 5.59
C VAL A 119 -19.61 -10.20 5.75
N SER A 120 -20.37 -10.47 4.69
CA SER A 120 -21.38 -11.53 4.70
C SER A 120 -20.73 -12.91 4.85
N LYS A 121 -21.40 -13.81 5.58
CA LYS A 121 -20.89 -15.16 5.80
C LYS A 121 -20.96 -15.95 4.49
N VAL A 122 -19.86 -16.57 4.09
CA VAL A 122 -19.86 -17.55 3.00
C VAL A 122 -20.74 -18.73 3.39
N LYS A 123 -21.69 -19.11 2.52
CA LYS A 123 -22.76 -20.10 2.81
C LYS A 123 -22.29 -21.45 3.38
N ARG A 124 -21.00 -21.80 3.26
CA ARG A 124 -20.41 -23.08 3.72
C ARG A 124 -19.33 -22.96 4.79
N SER A 125 -19.07 -21.77 5.36
CA SER A 125 -18.03 -21.63 6.38
C SER A 125 -18.48 -22.18 7.75
N LYS A 126 -17.69 -23.13 8.30
CA LYS A 126 -18.03 -23.92 9.51
C LYS A 126 -17.75 -23.21 10.85
N GLY A 127 -17.50 -21.91 10.87
CA GLY A 127 -17.35 -21.13 12.11
C GLY A 127 -16.14 -20.21 12.07
N GLY A 128 -16.32 -19.00 12.62
CA GLY A 128 -15.33 -17.93 12.66
C GLY A 128 -16.01 -16.56 12.76
N PRO A 129 -15.39 -15.58 13.42
CA PRO A 129 -15.90 -14.21 13.45
C PRO A 129 -15.98 -13.65 12.03
N ARG A 130 -17.06 -12.90 11.75
CA ARG A 130 -17.22 -12.28 10.42
C ARG A 130 -16.14 -11.21 10.24
N PRO A 131 -15.39 -11.21 9.12
CA PRO A 131 -14.47 -10.15 8.82
C PRO A 131 -15.19 -8.79 8.86
N THR A 132 -14.54 -7.78 9.41
CA THR A 132 -15.07 -6.42 9.47
C THR A 132 -14.27 -5.54 8.53
N VAL A 133 -14.98 -4.78 7.70
CA VAL A 133 -14.43 -3.68 6.92
C VAL A 133 -14.29 -2.50 7.86
N TRP A 134 -13.07 -2.02 8.01
CA TRP A 134 -12.72 -0.81 8.72
C TRP A 134 -12.62 0.33 7.72
N ALA A 135 -13.01 1.53 8.11
CA ALA A 135 -12.94 2.72 7.26
C ALA A 135 -12.55 3.94 8.09
N ILE A 136 -12.01 4.97 7.42
CA ILE A 136 -11.92 6.31 8.01
C ILE A 136 -13.32 6.89 8.10
N GLU A 137 -13.57 7.76 9.08
CA GLU A 137 -14.87 8.42 9.25
C GLU A 137 -15.34 9.20 8.01
N THR A 138 -14.39 9.73 7.22
CA THR A 138 -14.66 10.49 5.99
C THR A 138 -14.77 9.60 4.74
N SER A 139 -14.72 8.27 4.88
CA SER A 139 -14.71 7.39 3.73
C SER A 139 -16.05 7.33 3.02
N SER A 140 -16.00 7.31 1.68
CA SER A 140 -17.20 7.22 0.86
C SER A 140 -17.78 5.79 0.84
N PRO A 141 -19.08 5.62 0.58
CA PRO A 141 -19.66 4.29 0.40
C PRO A 141 -19.00 3.50 -0.75
N ASP A 142 -18.49 4.20 -1.77
CA ASP A 142 -17.78 3.60 -2.90
C ASP A 142 -16.44 2.99 -2.48
N GLU A 143 -15.68 3.66 -1.60
CA GLU A 143 -14.45 3.12 -1.02
C GLU A 143 -14.71 1.87 -0.20
N ILE A 144 -15.77 1.88 0.61
CA ILE A 144 -16.18 0.70 1.39
C ILE A 144 -16.55 -0.46 0.47
N ALA A 145 -17.30 -0.19 -0.61
CA ALA A 145 -17.67 -1.19 -1.60
C ALA A 145 -16.44 -1.74 -2.35
N LYS A 146 -15.48 -0.87 -2.71
CA LYS A 146 -14.20 -1.26 -3.32
C LYS A 146 -13.40 -2.17 -2.39
N ALA A 147 -13.27 -1.82 -1.10
CA ALA A 147 -12.58 -2.63 -0.11
C ALA A 147 -13.23 -4.02 0.07
N LEU A 148 -14.57 -4.07 0.03
CA LEU A 148 -15.32 -5.33 0.09
C LEU A 148 -15.09 -6.19 -1.17
N LYS A 149 -15.12 -5.58 -2.35
CA LYS A 149 -14.81 -6.27 -3.62
C LYS A 149 -13.39 -6.82 -3.59
N LEU A 150 -12.41 -6.03 -3.13
CA LEU A 150 -11.01 -6.44 -3.02
C LEU A 150 -10.85 -7.61 -2.04
N HIS A 151 -11.54 -7.57 -0.91
CA HIS A 151 -11.55 -8.68 0.05
C HIS A 151 -12.01 -10.00 -0.59
N TYR A 152 -13.13 -9.98 -1.34
CA TYR A 152 -13.61 -11.17 -2.04
C TYR A 152 -12.70 -11.61 -3.18
N LYS A 153 -12.08 -10.67 -3.91
CA LYS A 153 -11.06 -10.95 -4.93
C LYS A 153 -9.91 -11.75 -4.31
N MET A 154 -9.31 -11.25 -3.22
CA MET A 154 -8.17 -11.91 -2.55
C MET A 154 -8.50 -13.26 -1.90
N LEU A 155 -9.75 -13.47 -1.48
CA LEU A 155 -10.20 -14.76 -0.94
C LEU A 155 -10.37 -15.83 -2.02
N SER A 156 -10.62 -15.44 -3.28
CA SER A 156 -10.89 -16.37 -4.37
C SER A 156 -9.57 -16.99 -4.90
N PRO A 157 -9.36 -18.31 -4.79
CA PRO A 157 -8.19 -18.95 -5.38
C PRO A 157 -8.12 -18.78 -6.90
N LYS A 158 -9.28 -18.74 -7.56
CA LYS A 158 -9.37 -18.49 -9.01
C LYS A 158 -8.80 -17.12 -9.39
N TYR A 159 -9.07 -16.12 -8.55
CA TYR A 159 -8.62 -14.75 -8.81
C TYR A 159 -7.10 -14.63 -8.66
N ARG A 160 -6.51 -15.27 -7.64
CA ARG A 160 -5.05 -15.29 -7.47
C ARG A 160 -4.35 -15.88 -8.68
N VAL A 161 -4.85 -17.02 -9.17
CA VAL A 161 -4.24 -17.63 -10.36
C VAL A 161 -4.48 -16.78 -11.62
N ALA A 162 -5.65 -16.14 -11.75
CA ALA A 162 -5.88 -15.21 -12.85
C ALA A 162 -4.97 -13.98 -12.80
N GLU A 163 -4.64 -13.48 -11.61
CA GLU A 163 -3.68 -12.40 -11.41
C GLU A 163 -2.26 -12.82 -11.77
N GLU A 164 -1.83 -14.03 -11.40
CA GLU A 164 -0.53 -14.60 -11.83
C GLU A 164 -0.43 -14.69 -13.35
N VAL A 165 -1.50 -15.17 -14.02
CA VAL A 165 -1.58 -15.21 -15.50
C VAL A 165 -1.47 -13.80 -16.07
N ALA A 166 -2.23 -12.85 -15.53
CA ALA A 166 -2.22 -11.47 -16.00
C ALA A 166 -0.86 -10.79 -15.77
N GLN A 167 -0.19 -11.06 -14.65
CA GLN A 167 1.13 -10.53 -14.36
C GLN A 167 2.19 -11.10 -15.30
N THR A 168 2.15 -12.40 -15.57
CA THR A 168 3.05 -13.04 -16.55
C THR A 168 2.92 -12.37 -17.93
N ILE A 169 1.69 -12.05 -18.32
CA ILE A 169 1.43 -11.29 -19.55
C ILE A 169 2.02 -9.89 -19.44
N LEU A 170 1.77 -9.16 -18.35
CA LEU A 170 2.31 -7.80 -18.16
C LEU A 170 3.84 -7.75 -18.27
N ASP A 171 4.53 -8.72 -17.66
CA ASP A 171 5.98 -8.83 -17.67
C ASP A 171 6.49 -9.05 -19.12
N GLU A 172 5.84 -9.95 -19.87
CA GLU A 172 6.17 -10.17 -21.30
C GLU A 172 5.97 -8.91 -22.16
N PHE A 173 4.95 -8.09 -21.89
CA PHE A 173 4.71 -6.84 -22.62
C PHE A 173 5.76 -5.76 -22.27
N GLN A 174 6.19 -5.69 -21.01
CA GLN A 174 7.26 -4.78 -20.59
C GLN A 174 8.59 -5.16 -21.24
N ASP A 175 8.91 -6.44 -21.30
CA ASP A 175 10.16 -6.95 -21.89
C ASP A 175 10.19 -6.81 -23.42
N SER A 176 9.04 -6.92 -24.09
CA SER A 176 8.95 -6.91 -25.56
C SER A 176 8.60 -5.55 -26.17
N GLY A 177 8.29 -4.53 -25.36
CA GLY A 177 7.95 -3.19 -25.82
C GLY A 177 6.70 -3.14 -26.72
N LYS A 178 5.82 -4.15 -26.62
CA LYS A 178 4.63 -4.29 -27.46
C LYS A 178 3.55 -3.25 -27.11
N PRO A 179 2.67 -2.91 -28.06
CA PRO A 179 1.51 -2.06 -27.78
C PRO A 179 0.63 -2.67 -26.68
N LEU A 180 -0.03 -1.85 -25.86
CA LEU A 180 -0.90 -2.25 -24.73
C LEU A 180 -2.24 -2.88 -25.21
N GLU A 181 -2.18 -3.80 -26.15
CA GLU A 181 -3.32 -4.53 -26.70
C GLU A 181 -3.03 -6.03 -26.72
N ILE A 182 -3.99 -6.85 -26.29
CA ILE A 182 -3.89 -8.31 -26.25
C ILE A 182 -5.18 -8.96 -26.76
N GLN A 183 -5.09 -10.09 -27.46
CA GLN A 183 -6.27 -10.86 -27.82
C GLN A 183 -6.64 -11.84 -26.71
N TYR A 184 -7.94 -12.07 -26.53
CA TYR A 184 -8.45 -13.05 -25.57
C TYR A 184 -7.91 -14.47 -25.82
N ARG A 185 -7.62 -14.80 -27.09
CA ARG A 185 -6.98 -16.06 -27.49
C ARG A 185 -5.59 -16.22 -26.89
N ASP A 186 -4.82 -15.14 -26.77
CA ASP A 186 -3.48 -15.15 -26.19
C ASP A 186 -3.54 -15.39 -24.68
N ILE A 187 -4.50 -14.74 -23.99
CA ILE A 187 -4.78 -14.97 -22.57
C ILE A 187 -5.16 -16.43 -22.32
N MET A 188 -6.03 -17.00 -23.16
CA MET A 188 -6.41 -18.41 -23.11
C MET A 188 -5.22 -19.35 -23.36
N GLY A 189 -4.32 -19.00 -24.29
CA GLY A 189 -3.07 -19.70 -24.53
C GLY A 189 -2.22 -19.79 -23.27
N LYS A 190 -1.97 -18.64 -22.63
CA LYS A 190 -1.21 -18.56 -21.36
C LYS A 190 -1.86 -19.33 -20.23
N ALA A 191 -3.17 -19.23 -20.07
CA ALA A 191 -3.90 -19.99 -19.05
C ALA A 191 -3.76 -21.51 -19.26
N LYS A 192 -3.68 -21.98 -20.52
CA LYS A 192 -3.48 -23.39 -20.86
C LYS A 192 -2.03 -23.85 -20.62
N GLU A 193 -1.06 -23.01 -20.93
CA GLU A 193 0.37 -23.27 -20.70
C GLU A 193 0.68 -23.49 -19.21
N LEU A 194 0.06 -22.70 -18.34
CA LEU A 194 0.25 -22.75 -16.88
C LEU A 194 -0.42 -23.94 -16.19
N LYS A 195 -1.07 -24.86 -16.93
CA LYS A 195 -1.70 -26.10 -16.42
C LYS A 195 -2.55 -25.89 -15.14
N ILE A 196 -3.36 -24.86 -15.15
CA ILE A 196 -4.10 -24.39 -13.97
C ILE A 196 -5.22 -25.38 -13.60
N PRO A 197 -5.47 -25.70 -12.32
CA PRO A 197 -6.52 -26.63 -11.88
C PRO A 197 -7.97 -26.10 -12.00
N PHE A 198 -8.20 -24.97 -12.68
CA PHE A 198 -9.52 -24.38 -12.90
C PHE A 198 -9.86 -24.34 -14.39
N LYS A 199 -11.14 -24.08 -14.71
CA LYS A 199 -11.58 -23.96 -16.10
C LYS A 199 -10.88 -22.77 -16.77
N GLY A 200 -10.18 -23.02 -17.88
CA GLY A 200 -9.45 -22.00 -18.65
C GLY A 200 -10.25 -20.73 -18.94
N PRO A 201 -11.50 -20.82 -19.44
CA PRO A 201 -12.33 -19.64 -19.71
C PRO A 201 -12.58 -18.78 -18.46
N ASP A 202 -12.90 -19.38 -17.31
CA ASP A 202 -13.14 -18.64 -16.07
C ASP A 202 -11.91 -17.82 -15.65
N ILE A 203 -10.70 -18.37 -15.85
CA ILE A 203 -9.45 -17.71 -15.50
C ILE A 203 -9.14 -16.61 -16.51
N ALA A 204 -9.32 -16.88 -17.81
CA ALA A 204 -9.05 -15.94 -18.87
C ALA A 204 -9.98 -14.72 -18.79
N ASP A 205 -11.26 -14.91 -18.44
CA ASP A 205 -12.20 -13.82 -18.20
C ASP A 205 -11.75 -12.94 -17.01
N LEU A 206 -11.29 -13.55 -15.92
CA LEU A 206 -10.77 -12.82 -14.76
C LEU A 206 -9.46 -12.09 -15.07
N ALA A 207 -8.55 -12.73 -15.80
CA ALA A 207 -7.28 -12.14 -16.23
C ALA A 207 -7.53 -10.98 -17.21
N ALA A 208 -8.48 -11.12 -18.14
CA ALA A 208 -8.90 -10.06 -19.05
C ALA A 208 -9.47 -8.84 -18.29
N GLN A 209 -10.30 -9.08 -17.27
CA GLN A 209 -10.80 -8.01 -16.39
C GLN A 209 -9.65 -7.31 -15.66
N TYR A 210 -8.70 -8.07 -15.13
CA TYR A 210 -7.52 -7.51 -14.45
C TYR A 210 -6.66 -6.64 -15.38
N LEU A 211 -6.37 -7.14 -16.58
CA LEU A 211 -5.60 -6.40 -17.59
C LEU A 211 -6.32 -5.11 -18.00
N HIS A 212 -7.65 -5.17 -18.13
CA HIS A 212 -8.45 -3.99 -18.43
C HIS A 212 -8.42 -2.95 -17.30
N GLU A 213 -8.52 -3.38 -16.03
CA GLU A 213 -8.37 -2.51 -14.85
C GLU A 213 -6.99 -1.83 -14.80
N ARG A 214 -5.95 -2.46 -15.38
CA ARG A 214 -4.59 -1.93 -15.52
C ARG A 214 -4.36 -1.07 -16.77
N GLY A 215 -5.39 -0.87 -17.59
CA GLY A 215 -5.33 -0.02 -18.79
C GLY A 215 -4.92 -0.74 -20.09
N ILE A 216 -4.86 -2.07 -20.10
CA ILE A 216 -4.61 -2.86 -21.32
C ILE A 216 -5.93 -3.11 -22.05
N LYS A 217 -5.91 -2.92 -23.36
CA LYS A 217 -7.05 -3.21 -24.21
C LYS A 217 -7.10 -4.70 -24.54
N VAL A 218 -8.17 -5.36 -24.13
CA VAL A 218 -8.40 -6.78 -24.43
C VAL A 218 -9.41 -6.89 -25.58
N TRP A 219 -8.97 -7.46 -26.70
CA TRP A 219 -9.84 -7.77 -27.83
C TRP A 219 -10.47 -9.15 -27.64
N ARG A 220 -11.80 -9.25 -27.74
CA ARG A 220 -12.55 -10.50 -27.59
C ARG A 220 -12.68 -11.24 -28.91
#